data_AF-A0A1H5ZEU1-F1
#
_entry.id   AF-A0A1H5ZEU1-F1
#
_cell.length_a   1.000
_cell.length_b   1.000
_cell.length_c   1.000
_cell.angle_alpha   90.00
_cell.angle_beta   90.00
_cell.angle_gamma   90.00
#
_symmetry.space_group_name_H-M   'P 1'
#
loop_
_entity.id
_entity.type
_entity.pdbx_description
1 polymer ?
#
loop_
_entity_poly.entity_id
_entity_poly.type
_entity_poly.pdbx_seq_one_letter_code
_entity_poly.pdbx_strand_id
1 'polypeptide(L)'
;MWSGVPDEYLGGWHKVADYPGFVKYQYKDSPYRVIADLDEQRGHYRVLFTSVYGTDSYLVKGNLGKDGSLKSIVIAEQFMAQNKWGCPSPRAYGK
;
A
#
# COMPACT_ATOMS: atom_id res chain seq x y z
N MET A 1 -16.45 2.14 9.21
CA MET A 1 -15.02 1.91 8.89
C MET A 1 -14.91 0.45 8.47
N TRP A 2 -14.70 0.16 7.18
CA TRP A 2 -14.64 -1.22 6.68
C TRP A 2 -13.26 -1.42 6.06
N SER A 3 -12.28 -1.79 6.88
CA SER A 3 -11.09 -2.51 6.41
C SER A 3 -11.48 -3.98 6.21
N GLY A 4 -10.97 -4.61 5.16
CA GLY A 4 -11.21 -6.04 4.89
C GLY A 4 -10.36 -6.95 5.79
N VAL A 5 -9.31 -6.38 6.39
CA VAL A 5 -8.39 -7.05 7.30
C VAL A 5 -8.37 -6.30 8.64
N PRO A 6 -8.61 -6.96 9.78
CA PRO A 6 -8.49 -6.30 11.08
C PRO A 6 -7.06 -5.84 11.34
N ASP A 7 -6.87 -4.68 11.97
CA ASP A 7 -5.56 -4.03 12.17
C ASP A 7 -4.52 -4.93 12.85
N GLU A 8 -4.96 -5.81 13.76
CA GLU A 8 -4.10 -6.80 14.44
C GLU A 8 -3.40 -7.79 13.49
N TYR A 9 -3.98 -8.03 12.31
CA TYR A 9 -3.40 -8.89 11.28
C TYR A 9 -2.44 -8.17 10.34
N LEU A 10 -2.40 -6.84 10.38
CA LEU A 10 -1.46 -6.03 9.62
C LEU A 10 -0.07 -6.00 10.27
N GLY A 11 0.11 -6.57 11.47
CA GLY A 11 1.42 -6.70 12.10
C GLY A 11 2.09 -5.35 12.38
N GLY A 12 3.34 -5.17 11.93
CA GLY A 12 4.10 -3.93 12.16
C GLY A 12 3.66 -2.73 11.31
N TRP A 13 2.62 -2.88 10.47
CA TRP A 13 2.09 -1.82 9.62
C TRP A 13 1.08 -0.95 10.39
N HIS A 14 1.12 0.36 10.16
CA HIS A 14 0.14 1.30 10.71
C HIS A 14 -0.17 2.41 9.70
N LYS A 15 -1.38 2.96 9.79
CA LYS A 15 -1.85 4.07 8.95
C LYS A 15 -1.19 5.38 9.40
N VAL A 16 -0.67 6.15 8.45
CA VAL A 16 0.02 7.43 8.68
C VAL A 16 -0.77 8.60 8.12
N ALA A 17 -1.52 8.38 7.04
CA ALA A 17 -2.38 9.39 6.44
C ALA A 17 -3.59 8.74 5.78
N ASP A 18 -4.73 9.42 5.85
CA ASP A 18 -6.01 8.98 5.30
C ASP A 18 -6.82 10.21 4.89
N TYR A 19 -6.88 10.44 3.59
CA TYR A 19 -7.57 11.55 2.96
C TYR A 19 -8.41 11.00 1.80
N PRO A 20 -9.45 11.72 1.35
CA PRO A 20 -10.20 11.33 0.16
C PRO A 20 -9.26 11.10 -1.03
N GLY A 21 -9.29 9.88 -1.57
CA GLY A 21 -8.44 9.51 -2.70
C GLY A 21 -7.00 9.10 -2.36
N PHE A 22 -6.60 9.10 -1.08
CA PHE A 22 -5.23 8.80 -0.66
C PHE A 22 -5.15 8.18 0.74
N VAL A 23 -4.58 6.99 0.84
CA VAL A 23 -4.27 6.34 2.12
C VAL A 23 -2.81 5.90 2.11
N LYS A 24 -2.10 6.14 3.22
CA LYS A 24 -0.69 5.79 3.38
C LYS A 24 -0.49 5.01 4.67
N TYR A 25 0.25 3.91 4.54
CA TYR A 25 0.68 3.06 5.64
C TYR A 25 2.21 3.03 5.73
N GLN A 26 2.71 2.73 6.92
CA GLN A 26 4.13 2.64 7.24
C GLN A 26 4.41 1.40 8.08
N TYR A 27 5.52 0.71 7.79
CA TYR A 27 5.98 -0.40 8.60
C TYR A 27 6.90 0.09 9.72
N LYS A 28 6.45 0.06 10.99
CA LYS A 28 7.21 0.50 12.18
C LYS A 28 7.93 1.85 11.92
N ASP A 29 9.11 2.04 12.48
CA ASP A 29 9.96 3.21 12.19
C ASP A 29 10.82 3.02 10.93
N SER A 30 10.48 2.07 10.05
CA SER A 30 11.22 1.82 8.82
C SER A 30 10.82 2.82 7.71
N PRO A 31 11.57 2.87 6.60
CA PRO A 31 11.21 3.67 5.43
C PRO A 31 10.21 2.98 4.48
N TYR A 32 9.69 1.78 4.81
CA TYR A 32 8.73 1.08 3.96
C TYR A 32 7.32 1.68 4.06
N ARG A 33 6.70 1.93 2.91
CA ARG A 33 5.35 2.50 2.81
C ARG A 33 4.50 1.70 1.82
N VAL A 34 3.21 1.62 2.11
CA VAL A 34 2.18 1.21 1.16
C VAL A 34 1.25 2.40 0.97
N ILE A 35 1.00 2.78 -0.29
CA ILE A 35 0.19 3.94 -0.66
C ILE A 35 -0.93 3.44 -1.55
N ALA A 36 -2.18 3.76 -1.19
CA ALA A 36 -3.34 3.58 -2.04
C ALA A 36 -3.81 4.97 -2.48
N ASP A 37 -3.60 5.34 -3.74
CA ASP A 37 -3.90 6.68 -4.26
C ASP A 37 -4.72 6.65 -5.55
N LEU A 38 -5.41 7.76 -5.85
CA LEU A 38 -5.97 8.04 -7.15
C LEU A 38 -4.86 8.56 -8.08
N ASP A 39 -4.56 7.81 -9.13
CA ASP A 39 -3.71 8.28 -10.22
C ASP A 39 -4.48 9.34 -11.03
N GLU A 40 -4.22 10.62 -10.76
CA GLU A 40 -4.95 11.74 -11.38
C GLU A 40 -4.80 11.80 -12.91
N GLN A 41 -3.67 11.32 -13.45
CA GLN A 41 -3.44 11.32 -14.89
C GLN A 41 -4.33 10.30 -15.60
N ARG A 42 -4.61 9.18 -14.94
CA ARG A 42 -5.42 8.07 -15.49
C ARG A 42 -6.84 8.04 -14.95
N GLY A 43 -7.14 8.79 -13.90
CA GLY A 43 -8.40 8.73 -13.16
C GLY A 43 -8.66 7.37 -12.51
N HIS A 44 -7.61 6.60 -12.19
CA HIS A 44 -7.75 5.24 -11.65
C HIS A 44 -7.05 5.10 -10.30
N TYR A 45 -7.66 4.34 -9.40
CA TYR A 45 -6.99 3.97 -8.17
C TYR A 45 -5.88 2.95 -8.41
N ARG A 46 -4.80 3.09 -7.65
CA ARG A 46 -3.64 2.19 -7.62
C ARG A 46 -3.16 1.97 -6.19
N VAL A 47 -2.29 0.98 -6.04
CA VAL A 47 -1.59 0.63 -4.79
C VAL A 47 -0.11 0.49 -5.11
N LEU A 48 0.72 1.20 -4.37
CA LEU A 48 2.16 1.29 -4.53
C LEU A 48 2.84 0.83 -3.25
N PHE A 49 3.91 0.05 -3.39
CA PHE A 49 4.88 -0.13 -2.32
C PHE A 49 6.10 0.75 -2.62
N THR A 50 6.69 1.36 -1.59
CA THR A 50 7.92 2.14 -1.73
C THR A 50 8.82 2.02 -0.51
N SER A 51 10.14 2.11 -0.72
CA SER A 51 11.14 2.28 0.32
C SER A 51 11.90 3.59 0.09
N VAL A 52 12.22 4.36 1.14
CA VAL A 52 13.04 5.60 1.03
C VAL A 52 14.49 5.29 0.59
N TYR A 53 14.90 4.01 0.53
CA TYR A 53 16.27 3.60 0.14
C TYR A 53 16.56 3.65 -1.39
N GLY A 54 15.82 4.43 -2.18
CA GLY A 54 16.13 4.68 -3.60
C GLY A 54 15.01 4.26 -4.56
N THR A 55 15.39 3.88 -5.80
CA THR A 55 14.55 3.57 -7.00
C THR A 55 13.52 2.45 -6.85
N ASP A 56 13.31 1.97 -5.64
CA ASP A 56 12.74 0.69 -5.32
C ASP A 56 11.26 0.88 -4.90
N SER A 57 10.48 1.50 -5.79
CA SER A 57 9.03 1.53 -5.71
C SER A 57 8.44 0.60 -6.76
N TYR A 58 7.43 -0.19 -6.42
CA TYR A 58 6.72 -1.00 -7.41
C TYR A 58 5.20 -0.94 -7.22
N LEU A 59 4.51 -1.12 -8.34
CA LEU A 59 3.06 -1.15 -8.40
C LEU A 59 2.56 -2.49 -7.85
N VAL A 60 1.91 -2.46 -6.67
CA VAL A 60 1.23 -3.62 -6.10
C VAL A 60 0.00 -3.96 -6.94
N LYS A 61 -0.79 -2.94 -7.32
CA LYS A 61 -1.90 -3.07 -8.27
C LYS A 61 -2.27 -1.72 -8.88
N GLY A 62 -2.64 -1.68 -10.15
CA GLY A 62 -3.18 -0.48 -10.80
C GLY A 62 -4.50 -0.73 -11.53
N ASN A 63 -5.07 0.33 -12.10
CA ASN A 63 -6.29 0.32 -12.93
C ASN A 63 -7.53 -0.25 -12.21
N LEU A 64 -7.78 0.22 -10.99
CA LEU A 64 -8.95 -0.22 -10.22
C LEU A 64 -10.25 0.53 -10.58
N GLY A 65 -10.22 1.35 -11.63
CA GLY A 65 -11.34 2.20 -12.05
C GLY A 65 -11.48 3.45 -11.16
N LYS A 66 -12.45 4.30 -11.51
CA LYS A 66 -12.77 5.55 -10.80
C LYS A 66 -13.38 5.32 -9.41
N ASP A 67 -14.09 4.21 -9.22
CA ASP A 67 -14.73 3.85 -7.95
C ASP A 67 -13.86 2.89 -7.11
N GLY A 68 -12.58 2.76 -7.50
CA GLY A 68 -11.67 1.78 -6.94
C GLY A 68 -11.10 2.10 -5.56
N SER A 69 -11.60 3.12 -4.84
CA SER A 69 -11.02 3.59 -3.57
C SER A 69 -11.07 2.53 -2.47
N LEU A 70 -12.22 1.90 -2.26
CA LEU A 70 -12.35 0.83 -1.27
C LEU A 70 -11.50 -0.38 -1.68
N LYS A 71 -11.44 -0.66 -2.99
CA LYS A 71 -10.68 -1.78 -3.53
C LYS A 71 -9.17 -1.57 -3.36
N SER A 72 -8.66 -0.36 -3.54
CA SER A 72 -7.25 -0.04 -3.34
C SER A 72 -6.85 -0.17 -1.87
N ILE A 73 -7.72 0.26 -0.94
CA ILE A 73 -7.51 0.06 0.50
C ILE A 73 -7.44 -1.43 0.84
N VAL A 74 -8.41 -2.23 0.39
CA VAL A 74 -8.42 -3.68 0.63
C VAL A 74 -7.17 -4.37 0.06
N ILE A 75 -6.73 -3.98 -1.13
CA ILE A 75 -5.50 -4.53 -1.73
C ILE A 75 -4.25 -4.13 -0.93
N ALA A 76 -4.18 -2.88 -0.47
CA ALA A 76 -3.08 -2.42 0.39
C ALA A 76 -3.03 -3.24 1.69
N GLU A 77 -4.17 -3.44 2.33
CA GLU A 77 -4.31 -4.24 3.56
C GLU A 77 -3.93 -5.71 3.35
N GLN A 78 -4.39 -6.33 2.26
CA GLN A 78 -4.00 -7.69 1.91
C GLN A 78 -2.50 -7.82 1.67
N PHE A 79 -1.90 -6.86 0.96
CA PHE A 79 -0.46 -6.83 0.74
C PHE A 79 0.30 -6.71 2.07
N MET A 80 -0.13 -5.82 2.98
CA MET A 80 0.47 -5.67 4.30
C MET A 80 0.33 -6.93 5.15
N ALA A 81 -0.84 -7.59 5.13
CA ALA A 81 -1.07 -8.84 5.85
C ALA A 81 -0.16 -9.97 5.37
N GLN A 82 0.05 -10.09 4.05
CA GLN A 82 1.01 -11.03 3.45
C GLN A 82 2.46 -10.69 3.83
N ASN A 83 2.76 -9.42 4.12
CA ASN A 83 4.07 -8.90 4.48
C ASN A 83 4.12 -8.37 5.93
N LYS A 84 3.43 -9.05 6.86
CA LYS A 84 3.25 -8.57 8.25
C LYS A 84 4.55 -8.40 9.05
N TRP A 85 5.62 -9.07 8.62
CA TRP A 85 6.96 -9.00 9.21
C TRP A 85 7.91 -8.03 8.50
N GLY A 86 7.36 -7.21 7.59
CA GLY A 86 8.12 -6.34 6.70
C GLY A 86 8.26 -6.95 5.31
N CYS A 87 8.57 -6.11 4.32
CA CYS A 87 8.89 -6.56 2.97
C CYS A 87 10.41 -6.77 2.81
N PRO A 88 10.85 -7.76 2.03
CA PRO A 88 12.22 -7.79 1.56
C PRO A 88 12.51 -6.54 0.70
N SER A 89 13.75 -6.05 0.70
CA SER A 89 14.15 -4.93 -0.17
C SER A 89 13.79 -5.26 -1.63
N PRO A 90 13.31 -4.30 -2.45
CA PRO A 90 12.75 -4.59 -3.77
C PRO A 90 13.65 -5.36 -4.76
N ARG A 91 14.97 -5.39 -4.54
CA ARG A 91 15.90 -6.34 -5.19
C ARG A 91 15.52 -7.83 -5.11
N ALA A 92 14.71 -8.24 -4.13
CA ALA A 92 14.35 -9.65 -3.93
C ALA A 92 13.24 -10.16 -4.87
N TYR A 93 12.47 -9.26 -5.50
CA TYR A 93 11.38 -9.61 -6.43
C TYR A 93 11.80 -9.51 -7.92
N GLY A 94 13.06 -9.17 -8.19
CA GLY A 94 13.63 -9.01 -9.53
C GLY A 94 14.52 -10.17 -10.00
N LYS A 95 14.33 -11.39 -9.50
CA LYS A 95 14.94 -12.61 -10.03
C LYS A 95 13.89 -13.66 -10.35
#